data_AF-A0A0F9C9X8-F1
#
_entry.id   AF-A0A0F9C9X8-F1
#
_cell.length_a   1.000
_cell.length_b   1.000
_cell.length_c   1.000
_cell.angle_alpha   90.00
_cell.angle_beta   90.00
_cell.angle_gamma   90.00
#
_symmetry.space_group_name_H-M   'P 1'
#
loop_
_entity.id
_entity.type
_entity.pdbx_description
1 polymer ?
#
loop_
_entity_poly.entity_id
_entity_poly.type
_entity_poly.pdbx_seq_one_letter_code
_entity_poly.pdbx_strand_id
1 'polypeptide(L)'
;MEQYTHREFESFMKSMKKMSDVLRSEDPDYIFAPVIGSVPLVDILFITDRHFQLDHVEYPPNSSRFSNREELMQRWYDNFLTQNYHGEKMSIMCIDEVISGSSASKGYIEFLKALDKFGKKEEEYFGKKIKYKILGIGERPKNYKRNRNFTKLVNKKIAKVFETDRIITADNIALNPVRLGVEGLNGAGRNKYLPQIHALHFSQDYLNLLYNSAVYCGTDPDKVSLVNALKISGSLEKYLGTD
;
A
#
# COMPACT_ATOMS: atom_id res chain seq x y z
N MET A 1 1.10 -10.57 25.28
CA MET A 1 1.24 -9.13 25.61
C MET A 1 0.69 -8.35 24.43
N GLU A 2 -0.24 -7.42 24.68
CA GLU A 2 -0.70 -6.50 23.63
C GLU A 2 0.49 -5.66 23.14
N GLN A 3 0.68 -5.58 21.83
CA GLN A 3 1.84 -4.93 21.20
C GLN A 3 1.71 -3.39 21.16
N TYR A 4 0.55 -2.86 21.56
CA TYR A 4 0.19 -1.45 21.57
C TYR A 4 -0.77 -1.19 22.73
N THR A 5 -0.81 0.06 23.20
CA THR A 5 -1.76 0.52 24.21
C THR A 5 -3.13 0.83 23.59
N HIS A 6 -4.18 0.86 24.41
CA HIS A 6 -5.52 1.28 23.96
C HIS A 6 -5.52 2.66 23.29
N ARG A 7 -4.75 3.61 23.83
CA ARG A 7 -4.62 4.96 23.28
C ARG A 7 -3.96 4.96 21.89
N GLU A 8 -2.88 4.20 21.71
CA GLU A 8 -2.22 4.07 20.41
C GLU A 8 -3.17 3.44 19.37
N PHE A 9 -3.92 2.42 19.79
CA PHE A 9 -4.95 1.79 18.96
C PHE A 9 -6.06 2.74 18.55
N GLU A 10 -6.65 3.47 19.50
CA GLU A 10 -7.70 4.44 19.22
C GLU A 10 -7.21 5.53 18.26
N SER A 11 -6.00 6.06 18.48
CA SER A 11 -5.37 7.04 17.59
C SER A 11 -5.17 6.50 16.17
N PHE A 12 -4.72 5.25 16.05
CA PHE A 12 -4.53 4.59 14.76
C PHE A 12 -5.87 4.43 14.04
N MET A 13 -6.89 3.91 14.70
CA MET A 13 -8.22 3.72 14.11
C MET A 13 -8.90 5.03 13.71
N LYS A 14 -8.73 6.12 14.49
CA LYS A 14 -9.17 7.47 14.08
C LYS A 14 -8.49 7.95 12.80
N SER A 15 -7.23 7.59 12.59
CA SER A 15 -6.49 7.93 11.37
C SER A 15 -6.96 7.11 10.18
N MET A 16 -7.25 5.82 10.38
CA MET A 16 -7.85 4.94 9.38
C MET A 16 -9.23 5.43 8.92
N LYS A 17 -10.10 5.86 9.86
CA LYS A 17 -11.41 6.47 9.53
C LYS A 17 -11.25 7.70 8.63
N LYS A 18 -10.33 8.62 8.96
CA LYS A 18 -10.05 9.80 8.13
C LYS A 18 -9.48 9.45 6.75
N MET A 19 -8.68 8.38 6.65
CA MET A 19 -8.18 7.88 5.37
C MET A 19 -9.33 7.33 4.51
N SER A 20 -10.21 6.53 5.10
CA SER A 20 -11.44 6.03 4.44
C SER A 20 -12.32 7.19 3.95
N ASP A 21 -12.55 8.22 4.77
CA ASP A 21 -13.35 9.39 4.35
C ASP A 21 -12.78 10.05 3.10
N VAL A 22 -11.44 10.17 3.02
CA VAL A 22 -10.78 10.74 1.83
C VAL A 22 -10.91 9.82 0.63
N LEU A 23 -10.69 8.50 0.79
CA LEU A 23 -10.84 7.53 -0.29
C LEU A 23 -12.27 7.56 -0.85
N ARG A 24 -13.28 7.57 0.01
CA ARG A 24 -14.69 7.68 -0.40
C ARG A 24 -14.99 9.00 -1.11
N SER A 25 -14.42 10.10 -0.65
CA SER A 25 -14.66 11.42 -1.26
C SER A 25 -13.96 11.63 -2.60
N GLU A 26 -12.80 11.00 -2.79
CA GLU A 26 -11.99 11.12 -4.01
C GLU A 26 -12.37 10.05 -5.04
N ASP A 27 -13.02 8.96 -4.61
CA ASP A 27 -13.57 7.88 -5.42
C ASP A 27 -12.58 7.39 -6.50
N PRO A 28 -11.40 6.87 -6.10
CA PRO A 28 -10.36 6.55 -7.05
C PRO A 28 -10.69 5.30 -7.87
N ASP A 29 -10.33 5.34 -9.15
CA ASP A 29 -10.45 4.19 -10.07
C ASP A 29 -9.58 3.01 -9.61
N TYR A 30 -8.41 3.30 -9.04
CA TYR A 30 -7.51 2.29 -8.48
C TYR A 30 -6.90 2.72 -7.15
N ILE A 31 -6.75 1.75 -6.25
CA ILE A 31 -6.07 1.93 -4.97
C ILE A 31 -4.80 1.09 -4.99
N PHE A 32 -3.62 1.72 -4.95
CA PHE A 32 -2.37 0.98 -4.84
C PHE A 32 -2.02 0.74 -3.38
N ALA A 33 -1.75 -0.51 -3.01
CA ALA A 33 -1.33 -0.90 -1.68
C ALA A 33 -0.05 -1.74 -1.80
N PRO A 34 1.16 -1.17 -1.62
CA PRO A 34 2.41 -1.94 -1.64
C PRO A 34 2.31 -3.29 -0.93
N VAL A 35 2.61 -4.37 -1.66
CA VAL A 35 2.37 -5.76 -1.21
C VAL A 35 3.07 -6.08 0.12
N ILE A 36 4.15 -5.37 0.43
CA ILE A 36 4.82 -5.44 1.73
C ILE A 36 4.46 -4.19 2.54
N GLY A 37 3.67 -4.38 3.61
CA GLY A 37 3.37 -3.36 4.61
C GLY A 37 1.96 -2.78 4.51
N SER A 38 1.39 -2.66 3.32
CA SER A 38 0.06 -2.02 3.18
C SER A 38 -1.11 -2.98 3.22
N VAL A 39 -0.88 -4.30 3.12
CA VAL A 39 -1.94 -5.32 3.19
C VAL A 39 -2.81 -5.16 4.45
N PRO A 40 -2.24 -5.07 5.68
CA PRO A 40 -3.06 -4.93 6.88
C PRO A 40 -3.88 -3.62 6.88
N LEU A 41 -3.36 -2.56 6.26
CA LEU A 41 -4.10 -1.30 6.14
C LEU A 41 -5.35 -1.47 5.27
N VAL A 42 -5.26 -2.23 4.17
CA VAL A 42 -6.41 -2.52 3.30
C VAL A 42 -7.48 -3.28 4.08
N ASP A 43 -7.10 -4.32 4.83
CA ASP A 43 -8.06 -5.12 5.59
C ASP A 43 -8.74 -4.30 6.69
N ILE A 44 -7.98 -3.44 7.36
CA ILE A 44 -8.53 -2.51 8.36
C ILE A 44 -9.45 -1.46 7.70
N LEU A 45 -9.12 -0.95 6.50
CA LEU A 45 -10.00 -0.04 5.76
C LEU A 45 -11.31 -0.71 5.38
N PHE A 46 -11.27 -1.96 4.93
CA PHE A 46 -12.46 -2.74 4.61
C PHE A 46 -13.36 -2.96 5.83
N ILE A 47 -12.77 -3.17 7.01
CA ILE A 47 -13.52 -3.25 8.28
C ILE A 47 -14.09 -1.89 8.68
N THR A 48 -13.32 -0.82 8.46
CA THR A 48 -13.67 0.56 8.85
C THR A 48 -14.77 1.14 7.97
N ASP A 49 -14.87 0.69 6.73
CA ASP A 49 -15.77 1.24 5.73
C ASP A 49 -16.42 0.15 4.87
N ARG A 50 -17.71 -0.09 5.11
CA ARG A 50 -18.52 -1.03 4.33
C ARG A 50 -18.62 -0.70 2.83
N HIS A 51 -18.27 0.52 2.44
CA HIS A 51 -18.26 0.98 1.05
C HIS A 51 -16.86 0.96 0.43
N PHE A 52 -15.85 0.46 1.14
CA PHE A 52 -14.50 0.34 0.61
C PHE A 52 -14.48 -0.62 -0.58
N GLN A 53 -14.08 -0.11 -1.75
CA GLN A 53 -14.06 -0.85 -3.01
C GLN A 53 -12.81 -1.74 -3.10
N LEU A 54 -12.91 -2.93 -2.50
CA LEU A 54 -11.83 -3.91 -2.50
C LEU A 54 -11.37 -4.29 -3.92
N ASP A 55 -12.29 -4.30 -4.88
CA ASP A 55 -12.03 -4.64 -6.27
C ASP A 55 -11.10 -3.63 -6.97
N HIS A 56 -10.98 -2.41 -6.47
CA HIS A 56 -10.08 -1.39 -7.02
C HIS A 56 -8.64 -1.51 -6.48
N VAL A 57 -8.41 -2.35 -5.46
CA VAL A 57 -7.09 -2.45 -4.81
C VAL A 57 -6.10 -3.27 -5.63
N GLU A 58 -4.93 -2.74 -5.93
CA GLU A 58 -3.84 -3.43 -6.61
C GLU A 58 -2.58 -3.39 -5.76
N TYR A 59 -1.79 -4.48 -5.78
CA TYR A 59 -0.65 -4.65 -4.86
C TYR A 59 0.70 -4.62 -5.61
N PRO A 60 1.28 -3.43 -5.85
CA PRO A 60 2.56 -3.31 -6.52
C PRO A 60 3.72 -3.84 -5.65
N PRO A 61 4.82 -4.33 -6.27
CA PRO A 61 6.02 -4.83 -5.57
C PRO A 61 6.90 -3.69 -5.03
N ASN A 62 6.29 -2.68 -4.39
CA ASN A 62 6.99 -1.47 -3.96
C ASN A 62 7.70 -1.67 -2.61
N SER A 63 8.69 -2.56 -2.57
CA SER A 63 9.51 -2.80 -1.38
C SER A 63 11.00 -2.82 -1.66
N SER A 64 11.79 -2.18 -0.79
CA SER A 64 13.25 -2.26 -0.80
C SER A 64 13.80 -3.68 -0.55
N ARG A 65 12.94 -4.63 -0.19
CA ARG A 65 13.29 -6.04 0.00
C ARG A 65 13.55 -6.78 -1.32
N PHE A 66 13.05 -6.27 -2.45
CA PHE A 66 13.35 -6.83 -3.77
C PHE A 66 14.67 -6.28 -4.30
N SER A 67 15.58 -7.16 -4.74
CA SER A 67 16.89 -6.76 -5.25
C SER A 67 16.83 -5.98 -6.57
N ASN A 68 15.90 -6.34 -7.45
CA ASN A 68 15.64 -5.69 -8.74
C ASN A 68 14.36 -4.84 -8.69
N ARG A 69 14.09 -4.21 -7.54
CA ARG A 69 12.87 -3.42 -7.30
C ARG A 69 12.52 -2.45 -8.43
N GLU A 70 13.50 -1.71 -8.97
CA GLU A 70 13.24 -0.70 -9.99
C GLU A 70 12.72 -1.33 -11.29
N GLU A 71 13.36 -2.39 -11.76
CA GLU A 71 12.93 -3.18 -12.91
C GLU A 71 11.54 -3.78 -12.69
N LEU A 72 11.31 -4.40 -11.53
CA LEU A 72 10.01 -4.98 -11.17
C LEU A 72 8.89 -3.94 -11.15
N MET A 73 9.13 -2.78 -10.55
CA MET A 73 8.15 -1.69 -10.50
C MET A 73 7.86 -1.14 -11.89
N GLN A 74 8.88 -0.98 -12.75
CA GLN A 74 8.68 -0.53 -14.12
C GLN A 74 7.87 -1.54 -14.94
N ARG A 75 8.23 -2.84 -14.90
CA ARG A 75 7.46 -3.90 -15.57
C ARG A 75 6.02 -3.95 -15.07
N TRP A 76 5.83 -3.90 -13.75
CA TRP A 76 4.51 -3.91 -13.14
C TRP A 76 3.66 -2.71 -13.58
N TYR A 77 4.20 -1.48 -13.52
CA TYR A 77 3.47 -0.28 -13.92
C TYR A 77 3.21 -0.24 -15.43
N ASP A 78 4.17 -0.64 -16.27
CA ASP A 78 3.99 -0.72 -17.73
C ASP A 78 2.82 -1.66 -18.07
N ASN A 79 2.80 -2.84 -17.46
CA ASN A 79 1.73 -3.82 -17.66
C ASN A 79 0.40 -3.36 -17.10
N PHE A 80 0.40 -2.75 -15.90
CA PHE A 80 -0.79 -2.16 -15.30
C PHE A 80 -1.40 -1.10 -16.22
N LEU A 81 -0.61 -0.14 -16.71
CA LEU A 81 -1.09 0.93 -17.58
C LEU A 81 -1.61 0.35 -18.90
N THR A 82 -0.89 -0.58 -19.52
CA THR A 82 -1.29 -1.22 -20.79
C THR A 82 -2.63 -1.96 -20.67
N GLN A 83 -2.86 -2.65 -19.54
CA GLN A 83 -4.07 -3.45 -19.35
C GLN A 83 -5.29 -2.62 -18.91
N ASN A 84 -5.07 -1.53 -18.17
CA ASN A 84 -6.16 -0.84 -17.46
C ASN A 84 -6.46 0.57 -17.97
N TYR A 85 -5.58 1.16 -18.78
CA TYR A 85 -5.80 2.49 -19.32
C TYR A 85 -6.43 2.42 -20.72
N HIS A 86 -7.62 2.98 -20.86
CA HIS A 86 -8.42 2.94 -22.10
C HIS A 86 -8.69 4.34 -22.69
N GLY A 87 -7.79 5.30 -22.45
CA GLY A 87 -7.86 6.64 -23.04
C GLY A 87 -8.64 7.69 -22.22
N GLU A 88 -9.35 7.27 -21.17
CA GLU A 88 -10.11 8.14 -20.27
C GLU A 88 -9.29 8.67 -19.09
N LYS A 89 -9.87 9.57 -18.29
CA LYS A 89 -9.20 10.01 -17.05
C LYS A 89 -9.13 8.85 -16.08
N MET A 90 -7.99 8.71 -15.41
CA MET A 90 -7.77 7.69 -14.38
C MET A 90 -7.20 8.34 -13.13
N SER A 91 -7.68 7.91 -11.98
CA SER A 91 -7.30 8.39 -10.66
C SER A 91 -6.81 7.21 -9.81
N ILE A 92 -5.60 7.38 -9.27
CA ILE A 92 -4.91 6.36 -8.50
C ILE A 92 -4.58 6.94 -7.12
N MET A 93 -4.96 6.21 -6.08
CA MET A 93 -4.58 6.53 -4.70
C MET A 93 -3.71 5.42 -4.10
N CYS A 94 -2.48 5.76 -3.76
CA CYS A 94 -1.56 4.85 -3.09
C CYS A 94 -1.70 4.97 -1.58
N ILE A 95 -2.07 3.90 -0.90
CA ILE A 95 -2.09 3.79 0.56
C ILE A 95 -0.78 3.18 1.04
N ASP A 96 -0.12 3.78 2.05
CA ASP A 96 1.15 3.27 2.57
C ASP A 96 1.40 3.66 4.04
N GLU A 97 2.30 2.92 4.68
CA GLU A 97 2.88 3.31 5.96
C GLU A 97 4.01 4.31 5.74
N VAL A 98 3.97 5.43 6.46
CA VAL A 98 4.93 6.53 6.28
C VAL A 98 5.81 6.69 7.52
N ILE A 99 6.89 5.91 7.56
CA ILE A 99 7.98 6.10 8.54
C ILE A 99 8.85 7.30 8.12
N SER A 100 9.49 7.20 6.96
CA SER A 100 10.28 8.30 6.35
C SER A 100 9.69 8.81 5.03
N GLY A 101 8.75 8.06 4.43
CA GLY A 101 8.20 8.33 3.10
C GLY A 101 9.14 8.01 1.94
N SER A 102 10.27 7.33 2.19
CA SER A 102 11.24 6.96 1.15
C SER A 102 10.65 5.98 0.13
N SER A 103 10.01 4.90 0.59
CA SER A 103 9.38 3.90 -0.28
C SER A 103 8.26 4.49 -1.12
N ALA A 104 7.35 5.26 -0.50
CA ALA A 104 6.29 5.99 -1.20
C ALA A 104 6.84 6.97 -2.25
N SER A 105 7.88 7.76 -1.92
CA SER A 105 8.49 8.69 -2.87
C SER A 105 9.10 7.99 -4.07
N LYS A 106 9.83 6.89 -3.83
CA LYS A 106 10.44 6.12 -4.90
C LYS A 106 9.37 5.43 -5.76
N GLY A 107 8.32 4.89 -5.15
CA GLY A 107 7.19 4.30 -5.86
C GLY A 107 6.50 5.30 -6.79
N TYR A 108 6.31 6.54 -6.33
CA TYR A 108 5.79 7.64 -7.14
C TYR A 108 6.73 8.02 -8.30
N ILE A 109 8.05 8.10 -8.04
CA ILE A 109 9.03 8.40 -9.10
C ILE A 109 9.03 7.31 -10.18
N GLU A 110 9.01 6.03 -9.80
CA GLU A 110 8.94 4.93 -10.77
C GLU A 110 7.62 4.94 -11.54
N PHE A 111 6.50 5.30 -10.90
CA PHE A 111 5.22 5.47 -11.60
C PHE A 111 5.30 6.57 -12.65
N LEU A 112 5.88 7.73 -12.32
CA LEU A 112 6.06 8.82 -13.29
C LEU A 112 6.96 8.42 -14.47
N LYS A 113 8.01 7.63 -14.23
CA LYS A 113 8.88 7.11 -15.30
C LYS A 113 8.12 6.16 -16.23
N ALA A 114 7.34 5.24 -15.66
CA ALA A 114 6.49 4.33 -16.44
C ALA A 114 5.45 5.11 -17.25
N LEU A 115 4.84 6.14 -16.65
CA LEU A 115 3.89 7.01 -17.32
C LEU A 115 4.50 7.81 -18.48
N ASP A 116 5.72 8.34 -18.33
CA ASP A 116 6.44 9.03 -19.41
C ASP A 116 6.79 8.09 -20.57
N LYS A 117 7.24 6.87 -20.25
CA LYS A 117 7.52 5.82 -21.24
C LYS A 117 6.25 5.39 -21.97
N PHE A 118 5.15 5.22 -21.25
CA PHE A 118 3.84 4.91 -21.82
C PHE A 118 3.35 6.05 -22.72
N GLY A 119 3.46 7.30 -22.28
CA GLY A 119 3.17 8.51 -23.07
C GLY A 119 3.92 8.59 -24.39
N LYS A 120 5.22 8.30 -24.38
CA LYS A 120 6.04 8.27 -25.61
C LYS A 120 5.60 7.19 -26.60
N LYS A 121 5.12 6.04 -26.12
CA LYS A 121 4.60 4.96 -26.97
C LYS A 121 3.26 5.33 -27.62
N GLU A 122 2.42 6.02 -26.86
CA GLU A 122 1.09 6.46 -27.30
C GLU A 122 1.09 7.84 -27.99
N GLU A 123 2.26 8.46 -28.17
CA GLU A 123 2.44 9.84 -28.65
C GLU A 123 1.58 10.88 -27.87
N GLU A 124 1.36 10.63 -26.58
CA GLU A 124 0.42 11.38 -25.74
C GLU A 124 1.02 11.92 -24.44
N TYR A 125 0.53 13.09 -23.98
CA TYR A 125 0.89 13.66 -22.68
C TYR A 125 -0.14 13.34 -21.59
N PHE A 126 0.17 12.37 -20.74
CA PHE A 126 -0.76 11.89 -19.70
C PHE A 126 -0.84 12.72 -18.41
N GLY A 127 -0.04 13.78 -18.26
CA GLY A 127 0.05 14.54 -17.00
C GLY A 127 -1.26 15.19 -16.53
N LYS A 128 -2.29 15.27 -17.38
CA LYS A 128 -3.65 15.73 -17.04
C LYS A 128 -4.71 14.62 -17.02
N LYS A 129 -4.42 13.45 -17.61
CA LYS A 129 -5.36 12.33 -17.72
C LYS A 129 -5.23 11.36 -16.56
N ILE A 130 -4.00 11.08 -16.12
CA ILE A 130 -3.74 10.16 -15.02
C ILE A 130 -3.27 10.92 -13.78
N LYS A 131 -4.03 10.82 -12.68
CA LYS A 131 -3.70 11.45 -11.39
C LYS A 131 -3.23 10.39 -10.41
N TYR A 132 -2.13 10.66 -9.72
CA TYR A 132 -1.62 9.79 -8.65
C TYR A 132 -1.46 10.59 -7.36
N LYS A 133 -2.12 10.14 -6.29
CA LYS A 133 -2.00 10.69 -4.94
C LYS A 133 -1.52 9.62 -3.96
N ILE A 134 -0.90 10.04 -2.87
CA ILE A 134 -0.47 9.16 -1.77
C ILE A 134 -1.27 9.51 -0.51
N LEU A 135 -1.84 8.51 0.13
CA LEU A 135 -2.45 8.58 1.45
C LEU A 135 -1.61 7.76 2.43
N GLY A 136 -0.94 8.42 3.35
CA GLY A 136 -0.06 7.78 4.32
C GLY A 136 -0.64 7.75 5.73
N ILE A 137 -0.38 6.68 6.49
CA ILE A 137 -0.46 6.72 7.97
C ILE A 137 0.94 6.96 8.52
N GLY A 138 1.11 7.94 9.42
CA GLY A 138 2.43 8.31 9.99
C GLY A 138 2.36 8.61 11.49
N GLU A 139 3.49 8.49 12.19
CA GLU A 139 3.55 8.76 13.65
C GLU A 139 3.72 10.25 14.02
N ARG A 140 3.12 10.66 15.15
CA ARG A 140 3.30 11.97 15.79
C ARG A 140 4.53 12.01 16.71
N PRO A 141 5.17 13.17 16.89
CA PRO A 141 5.37 14.25 15.93
C PRO A 141 6.75 14.07 15.28
N LYS A 142 6.87 13.72 13.99
CA LYS A 142 8.21 13.69 13.35
C LYS A 142 8.25 14.25 11.94
N ASN A 143 7.82 15.52 11.78
CA ASN A 143 8.19 16.33 10.62
C ASN A 143 9.72 16.30 10.32
N TYR A 144 10.56 16.01 11.33
CA TYR A 144 12.02 15.89 11.18
C TYR A 144 12.54 14.58 10.58
N LYS A 145 11.76 13.48 10.55
CA LYS A 145 12.22 12.19 9.99
C LYS A 145 11.74 11.93 8.56
N ARG A 146 10.84 12.77 8.02
CA ARG A 146 10.42 12.65 6.62
C ARG A 146 11.58 13.01 5.72
N ASN A 147 11.84 12.17 4.71
CA ASN A 147 12.90 12.48 3.76
C ASN A 147 12.52 13.71 2.91
N ARG A 148 13.52 14.41 2.39
CA ARG A 148 13.32 15.65 1.62
C ARG A 148 12.39 15.47 0.43
N ASN A 149 12.42 14.30 -0.22
CA ASN A 149 11.59 14.01 -1.40
C ASN A 149 10.11 13.86 -1.03
N PHE A 150 9.80 13.16 0.06
CA PHE A 150 8.43 12.99 0.52
C PHE A 150 7.85 14.30 1.03
N THR A 151 8.64 15.11 1.75
CA THR A 151 8.22 16.46 2.16
C THR A 151 7.85 17.32 0.95
N LYS A 152 8.58 17.22 -0.17
CA LYS A 152 8.19 17.90 -1.41
C LYS A 152 6.85 17.40 -1.95
N LEU A 153 6.55 16.11 -1.87
CA LEU A 153 5.25 15.55 -2.29
C LEU A 153 4.10 16.04 -1.41
N VAL A 154 4.33 16.13 -0.10
CA VAL A 154 3.36 16.72 0.84
C VAL A 154 3.10 18.19 0.52
N ASN A 155 4.17 18.98 0.33
CA ASN A 155 4.05 20.41 0.00
C ASN A 155 3.34 20.66 -1.34
N LYS A 156 3.51 19.75 -2.31
CA LYS A 156 2.81 19.76 -3.61
C LYS A 156 1.38 19.21 -3.54
N LYS A 157 0.89 18.80 -2.37
CA LYS A 157 -0.42 18.14 -2.17
C LYS A 157 -0.60 16.86 -2.99
N ILE A 158 0.51 16.20 -3.34
CA ILE A 158 0.51 14.86 -3.95
C ILE A 158 0.37 13.81 -2.86
N ALA A 159 0.98 14.04 -1.69
CA ALA A 159 0.88 13.17 -0.53
C ALA A 159 0.11 13.84 0.62
N LYS A 160 -0.75 13.08 1.29
CA LYS A 160 -1.42 13.46 2.55
C LYS A 160 -1.10 12.40 3.60
N VAL A 161 -0.69 12.83 4.79
CA VAL A 161 -0.39 11.91 5.90
C VAL A 161 -1.40 12.14 7.02
N PHE A 162 -2.00 11.06 7.51
CA PHE A 162 -2.83 11.06 8.70
C PHE A 162 -1.97 10.62 9.88
N GLU A 163 -1.89 11.50 10.89
CA GLU A 163 -0.97 11.31 11.99
C GLU A 163 -1.60 10.58 13.18
N THR A 164 -0.96 9.49 13.59
CA THR A 164 -1.31 8.64 14.74
C THR A 164 -0.20 8.65 15.80
N ASP A 165 -0.48 8.25 17.04
CA ASP A 165 0.54 8.07 18.08
C ASP A 165 1.54 6.94 17.72
N ARG A 166 1.07 5.86 17.08
CA ARG A 166 1.92 4.75 16.60
C ARG A 166 1.35 4.09 15.33
N ILE A 167 2.23 3.70 14.39
CA ILE A 167 1.82 2.84 13.27
C ILE A 167 1.89 1.39 13.76
N ILE A 168 0.74 0.79 14.01
CA ILE A 168 0.66 -0.54 14.65
C ILE A 168 1.29 -1.63 13.78
N THR A 169 1.14 -1.51 12.48
CA THR A 169 1.51 -2.51 11.47
C THR A 169 2.98 -2.39 11.02
N ALA A 170 3.63 -1.27 11.31
CA ALA A 170 4.99 -0.98 10.86
C ALA A 170 6.04 -1.93 11.44
N ASP A 171 6.90 -2.46 10.56
CA ASP A 171 8.00 -3.37 10.87
C ASP A 171 7.62 -4.63 11.68
N ASN A 172 6.32 -4.97 11.71
CA ASN A 172 5.82 -6.09 12.47
C ASN A 172 5.46 -7.27 11.56
N ILE A 173 6.36 -8.26 11.51
CA ILE A 173 6.18 -9.44 10.67
C ILE A 173 4.97 -10.30 11.07
N ALA A 174 4.58 -10.27 12.35
CA ALA A 174 3.39 -10.99 12.81
C ALA A 174 2.11 -10.39 12.24
N LEU A 175 2.10 -9.06 12.01
CA LEU A 175 0.96 -8.34 11.47
C LEU A 175 0.94 -8.25 9.94
N ASN A 176 1.99 -8.68 9.26
CA ASN A 176 1.98 -8.77 7.80
C ASN A 176 1.65 -10.22 7.40
N PRO A 177 0.55 -10.51 6.69
CA PRO A 177 0.24 -11.88 6.29
C PRO A 177 1.08 -12.38 5.12
N VAL A 178 1.73 -11.50 4.35
CA VAL A 178 2.47 -11.89 3.14
C VAL A 178 3.83 -12.51 3.48
N ARG A 179 4.11 -13.69 2.94
CA ARG A 179 5.43 -14.32 2.94
C ARG A 179 5.91 -14.45 1.51
N LEU A 180 7.00 -13.75 1.21
CA LEU A 180 7.63 -13.80 -0.11
C LEU A 180 8.58 -14.98 -0.23
N GLY A 181 8.76 -15.48 -1.45
CA GLY A 181 9.83 -16.42 -1.77
C GLY A 181 11.20 -15.81 -1.50
N VAL A 182 12.15 -16.62 -1.06
CA VAL A 182 13.52 -16.20 -0.76
C VAL A 182 14.44 -16.85 -1.79
N GLU A 183 15.21 -16.03 -2.51
CA GLU A 183 16.21 -16.49 -3.49
C GLU A 183 17.50 -16.94 -2.80
N GLY A 184 17.83 -16.32 -1.66
CA GLY A 184 19.03 -16.59 -0.88
C GLY A 184 19.36 -15.47 0.08
N LEU A 185 20.61 -15.41 0.55
CA LEU A 185 21.13 -14.31 1.35
C LEU A 185 21.95 -13.36 0.48
N ASN A 186 21.87 -12.05 0.73
CA ASN A 186 22.76 -11.07 0.14
C ASN A 186 24.13 -11.05 0.86
N GLY A 187 25.09 -10.27 0.34
CA GLY A 187 26.44 -10.13 0.92
C GLY A 187 26.48 -9.57 2.36
N ALA A 188 25.35 -9.07 2.88
CA ALA A 188 25.19 -8.63 4.27
C ALA A 188 24.42 -9.65 5.14
N GLY A 189 24.22 -10.88 4.66
CA GLY A 189 23.52 -11.95 5.37
C GLY A 189 22.00 -11.75 5.48
N ARG A 190 21.39 -10.89 4.66
CA ARG A 190 19.94 -10.63 4.67
C ARG A 190 19.24 -11.35 3.53
N ASN A 191 18.01 -11.81 3.76
CA ASN A 191 17.20 -12.44 2.72
C ASN A 191 17.04 -11.54 1.49
N LYS A 192 17.32 -12.11 0.32
CA LYS A 192 16.99 -11.60 -1.01
C LYS A 192 15.65 -12.22 -1.41
N TYR A 193 14.65 -11.38 -1.67
CA TYR A 193 13.29 -11.86 -1.91
C TYR A 193 12.97 -11.91 -3.41
N LEU A 194 12.30 -12.98 -3.81
CA LEU A 194 11.70 -13.16 -5.14
C LEU A 194 10.39 -12.37 -5.22
N PRO A 195 10.01 -11.87 -6.42
CA PRO A 195 8.73 -11.19 -6.66
C PRO A 195 7.54 -12.17 -6.72
N GLN A 196 7.52 -13.15 -5.81
CA GLN A 196 6.50 -14.19 -5.72
C GLN A 196 6.03 -14.30 -4.27
N ILE A 197 4.72 -14.41 -4.09
CA ILE A 197 4.13 -14.72 -2.80
C ILE A 197 4.23 -16.23 -2.61
N HIS A 198 5.05 -16.66 -1.66
CA HIS A 198 5.23 -18.07 -1.33
C HIS A 198 4.06 -18.61 -0.50
N ALA A 199 3.59 -17.82 0.46
CA ALA A 199 2.47 -18.18 1.32
C ALA A 199 1.79 -16.94 1.92
N LEU A 200 0.56 -17.13 2.36
CA LEU A 200 -0.11 -16.22 3.28
C LEU A 200 -0.16 -16.86 4.67
N HIS A 201 0.28 -16.11 5.68
CA HIS A 201 0.29 -16.57 7.07
C HIS A 201 -0.37 -15.52 7.97
N PHE A 202 -1.59 -15.82 8.39
CA PHE A 202 -2.38 -15.02 9.32
C PHE A 202 -2.07 -15.42 10.76
N SER A 203 -1.25 -14.65 11.45
CA SER A 203 -0.92 -14.91 12.85
C SER A 203 -2.11 -14.58 13.76
N GLN A 204 -2.10 -15.10 15.00
CA GLN A 204 -3.09 -14.71 16.00
C GLN A 204 -3.04 -13.21 16.30
N ASP A 205 -1.87 -12.57 16.28
CA ASP A 205 -1.74 -11.12 16.49
C ASP A 205 -2.44 -10.32 15.39
N TYR A 206 -2.34 -10.79 14.15
CA TYR A 206 -3.02 -10.18 13.01
C TYR A 206 -4.54 -10.35 13.13
N LEU A 207 -5.02 -11.55 13.45
CA LEU A 207 -6.45 -11.80 13.66
C LEU A 207 -7.01 -10.97 14.82
N ASN A 208 -6.26 -10.84 15.91
CA ASN A 208 -6.63 -10.00 17.05
C ASN A 208 -6.70 -8.51 16.64
N LEU A 209 -5.77 -8.02 15.81
CA LEU A 209 -5.81 -6.66 15.29
C LEU A 209 -7.09 -6.41 14.47
N LEU A 210 -7.45 -7.33 13.58
CA LEU A 210 -8.68 -7.22 12.79
C LEU A 210 -9.94 -7.28 13.68
N TYR A 211 -9.98 -8.20 14.63
CA TYR A 211 -11.06 -8.32 15.62
C TYR A 211 -11.25 -7.02 16.40
N ASN A 212 -10.17 -6.48 16.97
CA ASN A 212 -10.19 -5.23 17.73
C ASN A 212 -10.64 -4.05 16.85
N SER A 213 -10.22 -4.03 15.59
CA SER A 213 -10.64 -3.02 14.60
C SER A 213 -12.14 -3.08 14.33
N ALA A 214 -12.70 -4.29 14.21
CA ALA A 214 -14.13 -4.50 14.01
C ALA A 214 -14.93 -4.05 15.22
N VAL A 215 -14.55 -4.47 16.43
CA VAL A 215 -15.17 -4.03 17.68
C VAL A 215 -15.16 -2.50 17.79
N TYR A 216 -14.03 -1.85 17.49
CA TYR A 216 -13.92 -0.39 17.54
C TYR A 216 -14.80 0.34 16.52
N CYS A 217 -14.99 -0.26 15.34
CA CYS A 217 -15.83 0.30 14.29
C CYS A 217 -17.31 -0.06 14.45
N GLY A 218 -17.67 -0.91 15.42
CA GLY A 218 -19.02 -1.43 15.58
C GLY A 218 -19.40 -2.44 14.48
N THR A 219 -18.40 -3.01 13.81
CA THR A 219 -18.55 -4.09 12.83
C THR A 219 -18.53 -5.42 13.58
N ASP A 220 -19.42 -6.34 13.19
CA ASP A 220 -19.50 -7.69 13.74
C ASP A 220 -18.18 -8.46 13.48
N PRO A 221 -17.37 -8.78 14.51
CA PRO A 221 -16.06 -9.39 14.32
C PRO A 221 -16.11 -10.76 13.65
N ASP A 222 -17.20 -11.51 13.83
CA ASP A 222 -17.37 -12.85 13.23
C ASP A 222 -17.63 -12.77 11.72
N LYS A 223 -17.95 -11.58 11.20
CA LYS A 223 -18.11 -11.31 9.76
C LYS A 223 -16.86 -10.76 9.11
N VAL A 224 -15.79 -10.53 9.87
CA VAL A 224 -14.50 -10.13 9.32
C VAL A 224 -13.91 -11.31 8.58
N SER A 225 -13.94 -11.23 7.26
CA SER A 225 -13.38 -12.25 6.38
C SER A 225 -12.05 -11.77 5.79
N LEU A 226 -11.15 -12.72 5.53
CA LEU A 226 -9.87 -12.47 4.87
C LEU A 226 -10.05 -12.33 3.34
N VAL A 227 -10.98 -11.47 2.92
CA VAL A 227 -11.47 -11.37 1.53
C VAL A 227 -10.33 -11.09 0.55
N ASN A 228 -9.27 -10.42 1.01
CA ASN A 228 -8.11 -10.07 0.18
C ASN A 228 -7.15 -11.22 -0.12
N ALA A 229 -7.23 -12.37 0.57
CA ALA A 229 -6.20 -13.41 0.47
C ALA A 229 -5.99 -13.92 -0.98
N LEU A 230 -7.08 -14.11 -1.73
CA LEU A 230 -7.02 -14.55 -3.13
C LEU A 230 -6.41 -13.46 -4.03
N LYS A 231 -6.85 -12.21 -3.84
CA LYS A 231 -6.38 -11.07 -4.63
C LYS A 231 -4.89 -10.80 -4.41
N ILE A 232 -4.44 -10.86 -3.16
CA ILE A 232 -3.03 -10.72 -2.79
C ILE A 232 -2.22 -11.81 -3.46
N SER A 233 -2.62 -13.08 -3.34
CA SER A 233 -1.85 -14.22 -3.89
C SER A 233 -1.58 -14.09 -5.39
N GLY A 234 -2.57 -13.62 -6.17
CA GLY A 234 -2.44 -13.42 -7.61
C GLY A 234 -1.92 -12.05 -8.06
N SER A 235 -1.71 -11.09 -7.16
CA SER A 235 -1.49 -9.69 -7.55
C SER A 235 -0.15 -9.45 -8.26
N LEU A 236 0.89 -10.17 -7.84
CA LEU A 236 2.21 -10.07 -8.46
C LEU A 236 2.21 -10.78 -9.82
N GLU A 237 1.62 -11.98 -9.88
CA GLU A 237 1.52 -12.76 -11.12
C GLU A 237 0.71 -12.05 -12.20
N LYS A 238 -0.38 -11.37 -11.84
CA LYS A 238 -1.23 -10.62 -12.79
C LYS A 238 -0.45 -9.66 -13.69
N TYR A 239 0.55 -8.97 -13.15
CA TYR A 239 1.31 -7.94 -13.85
C TYR A 239 2.79 -8.26 -14.04
N LEU A 240 3.32 -9.34 -13.44
CA LEU A 240 4.70 -9.79 -13.63
C LEU A 240 4.82 -11.14 -14.33
N GLY A 241 3.75 -11.94 -14.37
CA GLY A 241 3.75 -13.33 -14.86
C GLY A 241 3.54 -13.50 -16.37
N THR A 242 3.55 -12.41 -17.14
CA THR A 242 3.50 -12.47 -18.60
C THR A 242 4.93 -12.56 -19.16
N ASP A 243 5.41 -13.78 -19.39
CA ASP A 243 6.49 -14.07 -20.35
C ASP A 243 5.88 -14.57 -21.67
#